data_AF-A0A392VPL0-F1
#
_entry.id   AF-A0A392VPL0-F1
#
_cell.length_a   1.000
_cell.length_b   1.000
_cell.length_c   1.000
_cell.angle_alpha   90.00
_cell.angle_beta   90.00
_cell.angle_gamma   90.00
#
_symmetry.space_group_name_H-M   'P 1'
#
loop_
_entity.id
_entity.type
_entity.pdbx_description
1 polymer ?
#
loop_
_entity_poly.entity_id
_entity_poly.type
_entity_poly.pdbx_seq_one_letter_code
_entity_poly.pdbx_strand_id
1 'polypeptide(L)' 'MRQMTFPTLWQKWIKECVCTTTTSVLVNGSPTDEFPLERGLRQGDPLSPFMFLLAAE' A
#
# COMPACT_ATOMS: atom_id res chain seq x y z
N MET A 1 -10.37 7.82 5.02
CA MET A 1 -11.35 7.10 4.16
C MET A 1 -12.80 7.10 4.66
N ARG A 2 -13.15 6.69 5.89
CA ARG A 2 -14.57 6.68 6.32
C ARG A 2 -15.23 8.07 6.31
N GLN A 3 -14.45 9.12 6.52
CA GLN A 3 -14.93 10.51 6.48
C GLN A 3 -15.20 11.01 5.05
N MET A 4 -14.56 10.42 4.03
CA MET A 4 -14.67 10.81 2.61
C MET A 4 -15.83 10.12 1.87
N THR A 5 -16.64 9.34 2.59
CA THR A 5 -17.90 8.74 2.08
C THR A 5 -17.77 7.90 0.80
N PHE A 6 -16.61 7.29 0.54
CA PHE A 6 -16.39 6.45 -0.63
C PHE A 6 -17.30 5.20 -0.66
N PRO A 7 -17.68 4.68 -1.85
CA PRO A 7 -18.42 3.43 -1.96
C PRO A 7 -17.73 2.26 -1.27
N THR A 8 -18.51 1.37 -0.64
CA THR A 8 -17.97 0.24 0.13
C THR A 8 -17.13 -0.72 -0.73
N LEU A 9 -17.52 -0.92 -1.99
CA LEU A 9 -16.77 -1.73 -2.94
C LEU A 9 -15.39 -1.13 -3.23
N TRP A 10 -15.32 0.18 -3.42
CA TRP A 10 -14.06 0.88 -3.64
C TRP A 10 -13.14 0.79 -2.42
N GLN A 11 -13.68 0.99 -1.21
CA GLN A 11 -12.90 0.85 0.02
C GLN A 11 -12.33 -0.57 0.17
N LYS A 12 -13.09 -1.60 -0.22
CA LYS A 12 -12.60 -2.99 -0.23
C LYS A 12 -11.46 -3.17 -1.21
N TRP A 13 -11.56 -2.70 -2.45
CA TRP A 13 -10.47 -2.81 -3.43
C TRP A 13 -9.20 -2.13 -2.95
N ILE A 14 -9.31 -0.91 -2.44
CA ILE A 14 -8.15 -0.18 -1.91
C ILE A 14 -7.53 -0.93 -0.73
N LYS A 15 -8.35 -1.48 0.17
CA LYS A 15 -7.88 -2.28 1.29
C LYS A 15 -7.12 -3.52 0.80
N GLU A 16 -7.64 -4.24 -0.19
CA GLU A 16 -6.95 -5.39 -0.76
C GLU A 16 -5.61 -4.98 -1.38
N CYS A 17 -5.56 -3.90 -2.17
CA CYS A 17 -4.31 -3.42 -2.79
C CYS A 17 -3.24 -3.06 -1.75
N VAL A 18 -3.61 -2.43 -0.64
CA VAL A 18 -2.64 -1.95 0.36
C VAL A 18 -2.27 -3.02 1.38
N CYS A 19 -3.20 -3.87 1.81
CA CYS A 19 -2.99 -4.79 2.93
C CYS A 19 -2.44 -6.16 2.54
N THR A 20 -2.44 -6.53 1.26
CA THR A 20 -2.00 -7.87 0.80
C THR A 20 -0.60 -7.88 0.19
N THR A 21 0.11 -6.74 0.19
CA THR A 21 1.39 -6.63 -0.49
C THR A 21 2.52 -7.26 0.34
N THR A 22 3.32 -8.13 -0.29
CA THR A 22 4.62 -8.58 0.21
C THR A 22 5.77 -7.88 -0.49
N THR A 23 6.93 -7.81 0.15
CA THR A 23 8.14 -7.23 -0.44
C THR A 23 9.40 -7.93 0.08
N SER A 24 10.51 -7.72 -0.61
CA SER A 24 11.85 -8.11 -0.18
C SER A 24 12.78 -6.91 -0.29
N VAL A 25 13.84 -6.89 0.51
CA VAL A 25 14.83 -5.81 0.49
C VAL A 25 16.14 -6.36 -0.04
N LEU A 26 16.85 -5.59 -0.86
CA LEU A 26 18.20 -5.95 -1.28
C LEU A 26 19.19 -5.58 -0.18
N VAL A 27 19.89 -6.57 0.36
CA VAL A 27 21.00 -6.41 1.31
C VAL A 27 22.28 -6.83 0.58
N ASN A 28 23.19 -5.87 0.36
CA ASN A 28 24.43 -6.08 -0.41
C ASN A 28 24.19 -6.67 -1.82
N GLY A 29 23.08 -6.29 -2.46
CA GLY A 29 22.70 -6.76 -3.80
C GLY A 29 21.99 -8.11 -3.83
N SER A 30 21.81 -8.78 -2.68
CA SER A 30 21.03 -10.02 -2.58
C SER A 30 19.66 -9.75 -1.94
N PRO A 31 18.56 -10.28 -2.49
CA PRO A 31 17.24 -10.12 -1.88
C PRO A 31 17.13 -10.91 -0.57
N THR A 32 16.44 -10.35 0.41
CA THR A 32 15.95 -11.09 1.58
C THR A 32 14.80 -12.02 1.19
N ASP A 33 14.39 -12.87 2.13
CA ASP A 33 13.08 -13.50 2.06
C ASP A 33 11.98 -12.42 1.97
N GLU A 34 10.87 -12.78 1.32
CA GLU A 34 9.70 -11.92 1.27
C GLU A 34 9.02 -11.83 2.64
N PHE A 35 8.54 -10.64 2.96
CA PHE A 35 7.77 -10.38 4.17
C PHE A 35 6.57 -9.47 3.85
N PRO A 36 5.48 -9.57 4.64
CA PRO A 36 4.32 -8.69 4.47
C PRO A 36 4.66 -7.25 4.84
N LEU A 37 4.14 -6.30 4.07
CA LEU A 37 4.22 -4.88 4.42
C LEU A 37 3.20 -4.55 5.51
N GLU A 38 3.67 -4.25 6.72
CA GLU A 38 2.80 -3.83 7.83
C GLU A 38 2.42 -2.34 7.75
N ARG A 39 3.32 -1.50 7.23
CA ARG A 39 3.17 -0.05 7.20
C ARG A 39 3.79 0.56 5.95
N GLY A 40 3.25 1.71 5.56
CA GLY A 40 3.71 2.48 4.42
C GLY A 40 3.05 2.04 3.11
N LEU A 41 3.42 2.76 2.04
CA LEU A 41 2.97 2.50 0.68
C LEU A 41 4.20 2.17 -0.17
N ARG A 42 4.03 1.28 -1.14
CA ARG A 42 5.14 0.87 -2.01
C ARG A 42 5.51 2.02 -2.95
N GLN A 43 6.76 2.49 -2.88
CA GLN A 43 7.25 3.50 -3.81
C GLN A 43 7.32 2.93 -5.23
N GLY A 44 6.91 3.72 -6.23
CA GLY A 44 6.82 3.27 -7.62
C GLY A 44 5.51 2.53 -7.97
N ASP A 45 4.65 2.27 -6.98
CA ASP A 45 3.27 1.82 -7.25
C ASP A 45 2.43 3.00 -7.77
N PRO A 46 1.70 2.84 -8.89
CA PRO A 46 0.86 3.91 -9.47
C PRO A 46 -0.22 4.47 -8.53
N LEU A 47 -0.69 3.68 -7.55
CA LEU A 47 -1.73 4.09 -6.59
C LEU A 47 -1.14 4.84 -5.38
N SER A 48 0.12 4.62 -5.06
CA SER A 48 0.77 5.19 -3.87
C SER A 48 0.70 6.72 -3.77
N PRO A 49 0.91 7.51 -4.85
CA PRO A 49 0.81 8.97 -4.78
C PRO A 49 -0.59 9.44 -4.37
N PHE A 50 -1.64 8.83 -4.91
CA PHE A 50 -3.02 9.19 -4.60
C PHE A 50 -3.39 8.80 -3.17
N MET A 51 -2.98 7.60 -2.76
CA MET A 51 -3.20 7.09 -1.42
C MET A 51 -2.48 7.90 -0.34
N PHE A 52 -1.29 8.44 -0.65
CA PHE A 52 -0.57 9.34 0.23
C PHE A 52 -1.33 10.65 0.46
N LEU A 53 -1.86 11.25 -0.61
CA LEU A 53 -2.68 12.47 -0.52
C LEU A 53 -3.95 12.25 0.31
N LEU A 54 -4.67 11.15 0.05
CA LEU A 54 -5.88 10.78 0.80
C LEU A 54 -5.62 10.50 2.29
N ALA A 55 -4.40 10.12 2.67
CA ALA A 55 -4.03 9.89 4.06
C ALA A 55 -3.57 11.18 4.76
N ALA A 56 -3.15 12.18 4.00
CA ALA A 56 -2.71 13.48 4.52
C ALA A 56 -3.88 14.45 4.76
N GLU A 57 -5.01 14.26 4.07
CA GLU A 57 -6.30 14.91 4.38
C GLU A 57 -7.05 14.23 5.54
#